data_AF-A0A4Q2R490-F1
#
_entry.id   AF-A0A4Q2R490-F1
#
_cell.length_a   1.000
_cell.length_b   1.000
_cell.length_c   1.000
_cell.angle_alpha   90.00
_cell.angle_beta   90.00
_cell.angle_gamma   90.00
#
_symmetry.space_group_name_H-M   'P 1'
#
loop_
_entity.id
_entity.type
_entity.pdbx_description
1 polymer ?
#
loop_
_entity_poly.entity_id
_entity_poly.type
_entity_poly.pdbx_seq_one_letter_code
_entity_poly.pdbx_strand_id
1 'polypeptide(L)'
;MIVTTLRTSPDTLILAFLSKRTQATTPAIQAACHMTPGELRTRLAWLESQRFITGRQDARLVPPARAFMITSEGRRRIGRS
;
A
#
# COMPACT_ATOMS: atom_id res chain seq x y z
N MET A 1 -30.00 1.64 13.73
CA MET A 1 -28.83 2.51 13.90
C MET A 1 -27.71 1.95 13.03
N ILE A 2 -27.58 2.43 11.80
CA ILE A 2 -26.55 1.95 10.87
C ILE A 2 -25.29 2.73 11.23
N VAL A 3 -24.41 2.12 12.01
CA VAL A 3 -23.06 2.63 12.19
C VAL A 3 -22.37 2.44 10.85
N THR A 4 -22.40 3.46 10.00
CA THR A 4 -21.46 3.62 8.90
C THR A 4 -20.09 3.77 9.52
N THR A 5 -19.47 2.64 9.88
CA THR A 5 -18.03 2.57 9.97
C THR A 5 -17.54 3.13 8.65
N LEU A 6 -16.86 4.27 8.69
CA LEU A 6 -16.01 4.74 7.61
C LEU A 6 -15.06 3.57 7.34
N ARG A 7 -15.47 2.65 6.48
CA ARG A 7 -14.70 1.48 6.09
C ARG A 7 -13.61 2.06 5.22
N THR A 8 -12.59 2.61 5.87
CA THR A 8 -11.35 3.02 5.23
C THR A 8 -10.91 1.78 4.48
N SER A 9 -11.07 1.80 3.16
CA SER A 9 -10.82 0.61 2.37
C SER A 9 -9.40 0.14 2.69
N PRO A 10 -9.17 -1.18 2.81
CA PRO A 10 -7.83 -1.73 3.01
C PRO A 10 -6.80 -1.12 2.04
N ASP A 11 -7.23 -0.81 0.82
CA ASP A 11 -6.47 -0.08 -0.20
C ASP A 11 -6.06 1.34 0.22
N THR A 12 -6.98 2.09 0.83
CA THR A 12 -6.74 3.45 1.36
C THR A 12 -5.73 3.43 2.50
N LEU A 13 -5.76 2.40 3.37
CA LEU A 13 -4.76 2.24 4.42
C LEU A 13 -3.35 2.02 3.86
N ILE A 14 -3.22 1.16 2.85
CA ILE A 14 -1.93 0.93 2.17
C ILE A 14 -1.44 2.22 1.51
N LEU A 15 -2.30 2.94 0.79
CA LEU A 15 -1.94 4.20 0.13
C LEU A 15 -1.59 5.30 1.14
N ALA A 16 -2.35 5.44 2.24
CA ALA A 16 -2.05 6.41 3.30
C ALA A 16 -0.75 6.09 4.03
N PHE A 17 -0.42 4.81 4.18
CA PHE A 17 0.86 4.38 4.74
C PHE A 17 2.03 4.70 3.81
N LEU A 18 1.87 4.40 2.51
CA LEU A 18 2.88 4.70 1.50
C LEU A 18 2.99 6.20 1.17
N SER A 19 1.98 7.02 1.46
CA SER A 19 2.07 8.47 1.24
C SER A 19 2.95 9.18 2.25
N LYS A 20 3.03 8.65 3.47
CA LYS A 20 3.89 9.14 4.55
C LYS A 20 5.33 8.65 4.46
N ARG A 21 5.64 7.76 3.51
CA ARG A 21 6.96 7.11 3.35
C ARG A 21 7.45 7.24 1.91
N THR A 22 8.76 7.26 1.73
CA THR A 22 9.34 7.25 0.37
C THR A 22 9.13 5.88 -0.29
N GLN A 23 9.32 4.80 0.48
CA GLN A 23 9.14 3.42 0.05
C GLN A 23 8.87 2.50 1.26
N ALA A 24 8.21 1.37 1.05
CA ALA A 24 8.01 0.35 2.09
C ALA A 24 8.00 -1.07 1.50
N THR A 25 8.51 -2.04 2.27
CA THR A 25 8.52 -3.45 1.86
C THR A 25 7.21 -4.15 2.21
N THR A 26 6.91 -5.28 1.56
CA THR A 26 5.74 -6.12 1.88
C THR A 26 5.57 -6.39 3.38
N PRO A 27 6.59 -6.86 4.14
CA PRO A 27 6.44 -7.10 5.57
C PRO A 27 6.14 -5.82 6.37
N ALA A 28 6.71 -4.67 5.99
CA ALA A 28 6.42 -3.40 6.66
C ALA A 28 4.96 -2.96 6.44
N ILE A 29 4.43 -3.16 5.23
CA ILE A 29 3.03 -2.86 4.92
C ILE A 29 2.11 -3.84 5.65
N GLN A 30 2.47 -5.13 5.67
CA GLN A 30 1.70 -6.15 6.38
C GLN A 30 1.56 -5.84 7.88
N ALA A 31 2.67 -5.47 8.53
CA ALA A 31 2.70 -5.10 9.93
C ALA A 31 1.84 -3.86 10.23
N ALA A 32 1.80 -2.89 9.32
CA ALA A 32 1.04 -1.66 9.50
C ALA A 32 -0.45 -1.81 9.19
N CYS A 33 -0.81 -2.61 8.20
CA CYS A 33 -2.20 -2.79 7.77
C CYS A 33 -2.90 -3.96 8.46
N HIS A 34 -2.21 -4.74 9.31
CA HIS A 34 -2.75 -5.91 10.01
C HIS A 34 -3.48 -6.90 9.07
N MET A 35 -2.91 -7.13 7.89
CA MET A 35 -3.48 -7.98 6.85
C MET A 35 -2.84 -9.35 6.79
N THR A 36 -3.58 -10.32 6.25
CA THR A 36 -2.99 -11.60 5.87
C THR A 36 -2.06 -11.45 4.66
N PRO A 37 -1.01 -12.29 4.52
CA PRO A 37 -0.10 -12.22 3.38
C PRO A 37 -0.78 -12.40 2.02
N GLY A 38 -1.82 -13.25 1.97
CA GLY A 38 -2.60 -13.50 0.75
C GLY A 38 -3.41 -12.29 0.33
N GLU A 39 -4.13 -11.68 1.29
CA GLU A 39 -4.90 -10.46 1.03
C GLU A 39 -3.99 -9.30 0.60
N LEU A 40 -2.88 -9.09 1.31
CA LEU A 40 -1.93 -8.02 0.99
C LEU A 40 -1.38 -8.18 -0.43
N ARG A 41 -1.02 -9.40 -0.86
CA ARG A 41 -0.52 -9.63 -2.23
C ARG A 41 -1.56 -9.29 -3.28
N THR A 42 -2.80 -9.72 -3.10
CA THR A 42 -3.91 -9.40 -4.01
C THR A 42 -4.14 -7.89 -4.09
N ARG A 43 -4.11 -7.20 -2.95
CA ARG A 43 -4.29 -5.75 -2.85
C ARG A 43 -3.13 -4.99 -3.51
N LEU A 44 -1.88 -5.37 -3.24
CA LEU A 44 -0.71 -4.77 -3.88
C LEU A 44 -0.73 -4.97 -5.40
N ALA A 45 -1.09 -6.17 -5.87
CA ALA A 45 -1.23 -6.44 -7.31
C ALA A 45 -2.33 -5.58 -7.96
N TRP A 46 -3.47 -5.41 -7.27
CA TRP A 46 -4.54 -4.53 -7.74
C TRP A 46 -4.11 -3.06 -7.76
N LEU A 47 -3.49 -2.56 -6.69
CA LEU A 47 -2.99 -1.19 -6.60
C LEU A 47 -1.91 -0.89 -7.65
N GLU A 48 -1.06 -1.88 -7.96
CA GLU A 48 -0.03 -1.78 -8.99
C GLU A 48 -0.64 -1.79 -10.40
N SER A 49 -1.68 -2.62 -10.65
CA SER A 49 -2.41 -2.61 -11.93
C SER A 49 -3.15 -1.30 -12.21
N GLN A 50 -3.66 -0.67 -11.14
CA GLN A 50 -4.26 0.67 -11.20
C GLN A 50 -3.23 1.80 -11.21
N ARG A 51 -1.92 1.49 -11.27
CA ARG A 51 -0.81 2.45 -11.24
C ARG A 51 -0.78 3.37 -10.03
N PHE A 52 -1.47 3.02 -8.93
CA PHE A 52 -1.43 3.81 -7.69
C PHE A 52 -0.15 3.58 -6.89
N ILE A 53 0.48 2.42 -7.05
CA ILE A 53 1.78 2.10 -6.48
C ILE A 53 2.70 1.52 -7.56
N THR A 54 3.99 1.52 -7.28
CA THR A 54 4.99 0.82 -8.09
C THR A 54 5.90 0.01 -7.17
N GLY A 55 6.11 -1.26 -7.50
CA GLY A 55 7.07 -2.12 -6.79
C GLY A 55 8.39 -2.20 -7.55
N ARG A 56 9.50 -1.81 -6.93
CA ARG A 56 10.86 -2.02 -7.46
C ARG A 56 11.67 -2.91 -6.53
N GLN A 57 12.53 -3.75 -7.10
CA GLN A 57 13.49 -4.50 -6.30
C GLN A 57 14.57 -3.53 -5.83
N ASP A 58 14.74 -3.42 -4.52
CA ASP A 58 15.77 -2.59 -3.92
C ASP A 58 16.92 -3.50 -3.46
N ALA A 59 18.03 -3.43 -4.20
CA ALA A 59 19.25 -4.19 -3.90
C ALA A 59 20.02 -3.63 -2.70
N ARG A 60 19.65 -2.44 -2.19
CA ARG A 60 20.24 -1.85 -0.98
C ARG A 60 19.66 -2.45 0.30
N LEU A 61 18.49 -3.10 0.20
CA LEU A 61 17.92 -3.85 1.31
C LEU A 61 18.68 -5.18 1.46
N VAL A 62 18.99 -5.57 2.69
CA VAL A 62 19.65 -6.84 3.01
C VAL A 62 18.70 -7.67 3.88
N PRO A 63 18.10 -8.75 3.36
CA PRO A 63 18.20 -9.28 1.99
C PRO A 63 17.50 -8.40 0.94
N PRO A 64 17.87 -8.51 -0.35
CA PRO A 64 17.22 -7.79 -1.45
C PRO A 64 15.72 -8.03 -1.43
N ALA A 65 14.94 -6.97 -1.33
CA ALA A 65 13.49 -7.06 -1.18
C ALA A 65 12.78 -6.12 -2.14
N ARG A 66 11.53 -6.44 -2.45
CA ARG A 66 10.67 -5.57 -3.25
C ARG A 66 10.14 -4.45 -2.36
N ALA A 67 10.46 -3.22 -2.73
CA ALA A 67 9.98 -2.01 -2.10
C ALA A 67 8.88 -1.39 -2.97
N PHE A 68 7.77 -1.03 -2.33
CA PHE A 68 6.63 -0.37 -2.95
C PHE A 68 6.66 1.11 -2.63
N MET A 69 6.35 1.91 -3.64
CA MET A 69 6.26 3.37 -3.56
C MET A 69 4.91 3.81 -4.08
N ILE A 70 4.34 4.86 -3.48
CA ILE A 70 3.12 5.47 -4.02
C ILE A 70 3.46 6.32 -5.24
N THR A 71 2.63 6.26 -6.28
CA THR A 71 2.76 7.13 -7.45
C THR A 71 2.05 8.46 -7.23
N SER A 72 2.23 9.41 -8.15
CA SER A 72 1.45 10.66 -8.18
C SER A 72 -0.05 10.39 -8.31
N GLU A 73 -0.46 9.36 -9.07
CA GLU A 73 -1.86 8.94 -9.20
C GLU A 73 -2.41 8.39 -7.88
N GLY A 74 -1.65 7.53 -7.22
CA GLY A 74 -2.00 7.01 -5.90
C GLY A 74 -2.19 8.14 -4.87
N ARG A 75 -1.28 9.12 -4.86
CA ARG A 75 -1.38 10.30 -3.96
C ARG A 75 -2.63 11.15 -4.24
N ARG A 76 -3.04 11.29 -5.50
CA ARG A 76 -4.28 12.01 -5.85
C ARG A 76 -5.53 11.28 -5.37
N ARG A 77 -5.52 9.95 -5.37
CA ARG A 77 -6.63 9.10 -4.92
C ARG A 77 -6.94 9.33 -3.42
N ILE A 78 -5.92 9.34 -2.58
CA ILE A 78 -6.07 9.58 -1.12
C ILE A 78 -6.32 11.05 -0.78
N GLY A 79 -5.76 12.01 -1.52
CA GLY A 79 -5.98 13.43 -1.26
C GLY A 79 -7.38 13.95 -1.62
N ARG A 80 -8.21 13.13 -2.29
CA ARG A 80 -9.60 13.45 -2.66
C ARG A 80 -10.65 12.65 -1.87
N SER A 81 -10.22 11.78 -0.95
CA SER A 81 -11.11 10.82 -0.27
C SER A 81 -11.42 11.21 1.17
#